data_AF-G6F032-F1
#
_entry.id   AF-G6F032-F1
#
_cell.length_a   1.000
_cell.length_b   1.000
_cell.length_c   1.000
_cell.angle_alpha   90.00
_cell.angle_beta   90.00
_cell.angle_gamma   90.00
#
_symmetry.space_group_name_H-M   'P 1'
#
loop_
_entity.id
_entity.type
_entity.pdbx_description
1 polymer ?
#
loop_
_entity_poly.entity_id
_entity_poly.type
_entity_poly.pdbx_seq_one_letter_code
_entity_poly.pdbx_strand_id
1 'polypeptide(L)'
;MVGKEFDSSSVILQIKHCESIIKFEGRMLKRAIKQIALLIVISVIIIIVSGIITSATTNNANTFAIIAFPSLLILFFYFISKEIKYNRSLHQPNLSIQSTKTKKTSKTTSTKPTPINKEIVIEYSDSIGEVTTRKIRVKEIKYDKYKRKMVPYSLYSYCFVKKAPRTFVIHNIISAYDAETGEIISDIPKYLMQ
;
A
#
# COMPACT_ATOMS: atom_id res chain seq x y z
N MET A 1 -30.50 31.72 -27.02
CA MET A 1 -29.68 31.36 -25.84
C MET A 1 -28.90 30.10 -26.20
N VAL A 2 -27.62 30.23 -26.52
CA VAL A 2 -26.76 29.09 -26.91
C VAL A 2 -26.24 28.45 -25.62
N GLY A 3 -26.78 27.28 -25.28
CA GLY A 3 -26.29 26.48 -24.16
C GLY A 3 -24.91 25.94 -24.50
N LYS A 4 -23.89 26.35 -23.75
CA LYS A 4 -22.56 25.71 -23.81
C LYS A 4 -22.69 24.33 -23.16
N GLU A 5 -22.72 23.28 -23.96
CA GLU A 5 -22.49 21.91 -23.49
C GLU A 5 -21.11 21.85 -22.83
N PHE A 6 -21.10 21.50 -21.55
CA PHE A 6 -19.89 21.34 -20.77
C PHE A 6 -19.29 19.97 -21.10
N ASP A 7 -18.12 19.96 -21.74
CA ASP A 7 -17.43 18.73 -22.12
C ASP A 7 -16.84 18.04 -20.88
N SER A 8 -17.59 17.07 -20.36
CA SER A 8 -17.26 16.21 -19.23
C SER A 8 -15.90 15.50 -19.37
N SER A 9 -15.43 15.30 -20.61
CA SER A 9 -14.20 14.59 -20.92
C SER A 9 -12.96 15.36 -20.47
N SER A 10 -13.01 16.69 -20.57
CA SER A 10 -11.93 17.60 -20.16
C SER A 10 -11.68 17.54 -18.64
N VAL A 11 -12.75 17.50 -17.86
CA VAL A 11 -12.68 17.48 -16.38
C VAL A 11 -12.07 16.17 -15.87
N ILE A 12 -12.46 15.03 -16.46
CA ILE A 12 -11.92 13.71 -16.08
C ILE A 12 -10.40 13.64 -16.34
N LEU A 13 -9.95 14.26 -17.43
CA LEU A 13 -8.54 14.27 -17.82
C LEU A 13 -7.69 15.11 -16.85
N GLN A 14 -8.22 16.26 -16.38
CA GLN A 14 -7.54 17.07 -15.36
C GLN A 14 -7.45 16.37 -14.00
N ILE A 15 -8.49 15.62 -13.59
CA ILE A 15 -8.48 14.88 -12.32
C ILE A 15 -7.41 13.77 -12.36
N LYS A 16 -7.35 12.99 -13.45
CA LYS A 16 -6.31 11.95 -13.61
C LYS A 16 -4.89 12.53 -13.60
N HIS A 17 -4.70 13.70 -14.21
CA HIS A 17 -3.40 14.38 -14.20
C HIS A 17 -3.01 14.78 -12.77
N CYS A 18 -3.95 15.33 -11.99
CA CYS A 18 -3.72 15.75 -10.60
C CYS A 18 -3.38 14.56 -9.68
N GLU A 19 -4.08 13.43 -9.81
CA GLU A 19 -3.76 12.21 -9.06
C GLU A 19 -2.36 11.66 -9.37
N SER A 20 -1.94 11.75 -10.64
CA SER A 20 -0.60 11.30 -11.05
C SER A 20 0.51 12.15 -10.42
N ILE A 21 0.30 13.47 -10.28
CA ILE A 21 1.23 14.41 -9.63
C ILE A 21 1.35 14.09 -8.14
N ILE A 22 0.23 13.93 -7.44
CA ILE A 22 0.22 13.62 -5.99
C ILE A 22 0.94 12.29 -5.70
N LYS A 23 0.71 11.28 -6.55
CA LYS A 23 1.36 9.96 -6.41
C LYS A 23 2.86 10.01 -6.73
N PHE A 24 3.27 10.90 -7.62
CA PHE A 24 4.68 11.14 -7.93
C PHE A 24 5.41 11.82 -6.77
N GLU A 25 4.83 12.87 -6.18
CA GLU A 25 5.40 13.58 -5.02
C GLU A 25 5.58 12.65 -3.82
N GLY A 26 4.63 11.77 -3.54
CA GLY A 26 4.74 10.81 -2.44
C GLY A 26 5.93 9.83 -2.58
N ARG A 27 6.33 9.48 -3.81
CA ARG A 27 7.50 8.62 -4.05
C ARG A 27 8.82 9.38 -3.88
N MET A 28 8.87 10.63 -4.34
CA MET A 28 10.04 11.51 -4.16
C MET A 28 10.28 11.81 -2.68
N LEU A 29 9.21 12.12 -1.93
CA LEU A 29 9.29 12.40 -0.50
C LEU A 29 9.85 11.21 0.29
N LYS A 30 9.41 9.97 0.00
CA LYS A 30 9.95 8.76 0.65
C LYS A 30 11.45 8.58 0.40
N ARG A 31 11.91 8.87 -0.82
CA ARG A 31 13.35 8.81 -1.16
C ARG A 31 14.13 9.89 -0.43
N ALA A 32 13.61 11.12 -0.38
CA ALA A 32 14.23 12.22 0.34
C ALA A 32 14.35 11.94 1.85
N ILE A 33 13.27 11.44 2.48
CA ILE A 33 13.28 11.05 3.91
C ILE A 33 14.35 9.97 4.17
N LYS A 34 14.47 8.97 3.29
CA LYS A 34 15.48 7.91 3.43
C LYS A 34 16.91 8.47 3.35
N GLN A 35 17.16 9.42 2.45
CA GLN A 35 18.47 10.08 2.32
C GLN A 35 18.79 10.95 3.53
N ILE A 36 17.82 11.74 4.02
CA ILE A 36 18.00 12.58 5.22
C ILE A 36 18.30 11.70 6.44
N ALA A 37 17.57 10.59 6.61
CA ALA A 37 17.83 9.64 7.70
C ALA A 37 19.24 9.05 7.64
N LEU A 38 19.73 8.71 6.44
CA LEU A 38 21.09 8.21 6.24
C LEU A 38 22.14 9.27 6.62
N LEU A 39 21.94 10.53 6.22
CA LEU A 39 22.85 11.63 6.57
C LEU A 39 22.90 11.89 8.08
N ILE A 40 21.77 11.78 8.78
CA ILE A 40 21.72 11.91 10.25
C ILE A 40 22.52 10.79 10.92
N VAL A 41 22.44 9.55 10.43
CA VAL A 41 23.22 8.44 10.98
C VAL A 41 24.72 8.68 10.78
N ILE A 42 25.12 9.14 9.59
CA ILE A 42 26.53 9.43 9.29
C ILE A 42 27.06 10.55 10.19
N SER A 43 26.30 11.64 10.39
CA SER A 43 26.75 12.74 11.25
C SER A 43 26.93 12.33 12.70
N VAL A 44 26.03 11.47 13.24
CA VAL A 44 26.17 10.92 14.59
C VAL A 44 27.44 10.07 14.72
N ILE A 45 27.76 9.24 13.72
CA ILE A 45 29.00 8.43 13.72
C ILE A 45 30.24 9.34 13.75
N ILE A 46 30.26 10.40 12.93
CA ILE A 46 31.38 11.36 12.89
C ILE A 46 31.57 12.03 14.25
N ILE A 47 30.49 12.45 14.92
CA ILE A 47 30.55 13.08 16.25
C ILE A 47 31.14 12.10 17.28
N ILE A 48 30.72 10.83 17.26
CA ILE A 48 31.24 9.80 18.18
C ILE A 48 32.74 9.57 17.95
N VAL A 49 33.18 9.42 16.70
CA VAL A 49 34.59 9.19 16.37
C VAL A 49 35.45 10.38 16.79
N SER A 50 35.02 11.61 16.50
CA SER A 50 35.73 12.83 16.92
C SER A 50 35.82 12.94 18.45
N GLY A 51 34.78 12.54 19.18
CA GLY A 51 34.78 12.48 20.64
C GLY A 51 35.81 11.50 21.20
N ILE A 52 35.94 10.32 20.59
CA ILE A 52 36.92 9.29 20.98
C ILE A 52 38.36 9.79 20.76
N ILE A 53 38.63 10.40 19.59
CA ILE A 53 39.97 10.95 19.29
C ILE A 53 40.34 12.05 20.29
N THR A 54 39.42 12.97 20.56
CA THR A 54 39.65 14.08 21.52
C THR A 54 39.89 13.55 22.92
N SER A 55 39.09 12.57 23.36
CA SER A 55 39.26 11.88 24.65
C SER A 55 40.64 11.25 24.80
N ALA A 56 41.17 10.63 23.75
CA ALA A 56 42.48 9.98 23.80
C ALA A 56 43.64 10.99 23.96
N THR A 57 43.43 12.24 23.51
CA THR A 57 44.44 13.29 23.58
C THR A 57 44.41 14.12 24.87
N THR A 58 43.28 14.16 25.59
CA THR A 58 43.11 15.04 26.76
C THR A 58 42.79 14.24 28.03
N ASN A 59 43.70 14.26 29.02
CA ASN A 59 43.52 13.63 30.34
C ASN A 59 42.58 14.41 31.29
N ASN A 60 41.56 15.10 30.77
CA ASN A 60 40.70 15.95 31.59
C ASN A 60 39.38 15.26 31.97
N ALA A 61 38.87 15.51 33.18
CA ALA A 61 37.67 14.86 33.72
C ALA A 61 36.36 15.23 32.98
N ASN A 62 36.38 16.28 32.14
CA ASN A 62 35.22 16.72 31.36
C ASN A 62 34.84 15.77 30.20
N THR A 63 35.64 14.74 29.94
CA THR A 63 35.41 13.75 28.87
C THR A 63 34.12 12.92 29.06
N PHE A 64 33.64 12.78 30.29
CA PHE A 64 32.41 12.06 30.59
C PHE A 64 31.17 12.69 29.94
N ALA A 65 31.12 14.03 29.85
CA ALA A 65 30.00 14.75 29.22
C ALA A 65 29.93 14.51 27.71
N ILE A 66 31.09 14.34 27.05
CA ILE A 66 31.21 14.10 25.61
C ILE A 66 30.71 12.69 25.25
N ILE A 67 30.86 11.72 26.15
CA ILE A 67 30.45 10.32 25.93
C ILE A 67 28.98 10.09 26.35
N ALA A 68 28.48 10.78 27.38
CA ALA A 68 27.12 10.60 27.88
C ALA A 68 26.04 11.22 26.98
N PHE A 69 26.35 12.28 26.23
CA PHE A 69 25.36 12.97 25.39
C PHE A 69 24.94 12.18 24.13
N PRO A 70 25.86 11.55 23.36
CA PRO A 70 25.51 10.75 22.19
C PRO A 70 24.67 9.51 22.52
N SER A 71 24.93 8.86 23.65
CA SER A 71 24.18 7.65 24.07
C SER A 71 22.73 7.99 24.41
N LEU A 72 22.48 9.16 25.00
CA LEU A 72 21.14 9.66 25.31
C LEU A 72 20.36 10.02 24.04
N LEU A 73 21.04 10.59 23.03
CA LEU A 73 20.48 10.85 21.70
C LEU A 73 20.05 9.56 20.97
N ILE A 74 20.87 8.50 21.05
CA ILE A 74 20.53 7.19 20.47
C ILE A 74 19.27 6.61 21.12
N LEU A 75 19.18 6.68 22.46
CA LEU A 75 17.99 6.22 23.21
C LEU A 75 16.74 7.02 22.83
N PHE A 76 16.86 8.34 22.66
CA PHE A 76 15.76 9.19 22.23
C PHE A 76 15.25 8.84 20.82
N PHE A 77 16.16 8.64 19.86
CA PHE A 77 15.78 8.22 18.50
C PHE A 77 15.18 6.81 18.44
N TYR A 78 15.69 5.90 19.28
CA TYR A 78 15.08 4.58 19.44
C TYR A 78 13.64 4.69 19.95
N PHE A 79 13.39 5.58 20.92
CA PHE A 79 12.06 5.83 21.45
C PHE A 79 11.10 6.41 20.40
N ILE A 80 11.52 7.45 19.67
CA ILE A 80 10.74 8.04 18.57
C ILE A 80 10.43 6.99 17.49
N SER A 81 11.41 6.16 17.12
CA SER A 81 11.22 5.10 16.12
C SER A 81 10.20 4.06 16.57
N LYS A 82 10.17 3.74 17.86
CA LYS A 82 9.21 2.82 18.47
C LYS A 82 7.79 3.40 18.44
N GLU A 83 7.63 4.68 18.80
CA GLU A 83 6.36 5.41 18.80
C GLU A 83 5.72 5.45 17.39
N ILE A 84 6.53 5.75 16.37
CA ILE A 84 6.08 5.81 14.96
C ILE A 84 5.60 4.43 14.48
N LYS A 85 6.27 3.35 14.89
CA LYS A 85 5.88 1.98 14.53
C LYS A 85 4.58 1.56 15.23
N TYR A 86 4.35 2.01 16.47
CA TYR A 86 3.12 1.74 17.20
C TYR A 86 1.90 2.42 16.54
N ASN A 87 2.01 3.70 16.17
CA ASN A 87 0.91 4.43 15.51
C ASN A 87 0.54 3.86 14.14
N ARG A 88 1.49 3.26 13.41
CA ARG A 88 1.20 2.62 12.12
C ARG A 88 0.37 1.34 12.24
N SER A 89 0.47 0.64 13.37
CA SER A 89 -0.35 -0.55 13.65
C SER A 89 -1.79 -0.21 14.04
N LEU A 90 -2.07 1.00 14.55
CA LEU A 90 -3.44 1.40 14.92
C LEU A 90 -4.33 1.72 13.70
N HIS A 91 -3.74 2.01 12.53
CA HIS A 91 -4.47 2.33 11.30
C HIS A 91 -4.46 1.24 10.22
N GLN A 92 -3.87 0.07 10.48
CA GLN A 92 -4.24 -1.12 9.73
C GLN A 92 -5.45 -1.76 10.43
N PRO A 93 -6.67 -1.75 9.84
CA PRO A 93 -7.72 -2.64 10.33
C PRO A 93 -7.14 -4.05 10.33
N ASN A 94 -7.10 -4.65 11.51
CA ASN A 94 -6.44 -5.89 11.82
C ASN A 94 -7.14 -7.03 11.07
N LEU A 95 -6.82 -7.20 9.79
CA LEU A 95 -7.25 -8.31 8.94
C LEU A 95 -6.25 -9.46 9.08
N SER A 96 -5.97 -9.86 10.32
CA SER A 96 -5.53 -11.22 10.60
C SER A 96 -6.74 -12.14 10.46
N ILE A 97 -7.17 -12.40 9.22
CA ILE A 97 -7.94 -13.62 8.95
C ILE A 97 -6.93 -14.75 9.11
N GLN A 98 -6.74 -15.19 10.36
CA GLN A 98 -6.26 -16.52 10.62
C GLN A 98 -7.19 -17.45 9.83
N SER A 99 -6.60 -18.19 8.89
CA SER A 99 -7.21 -19.34 8.27
C SER A 99 -7.58 -20.32 9.38
N THR A 100 -8.77 -20.17 9.94
CA THR A 100 -9.36 -21.18 10.81
C THR A 100 -9.72 -22.34 9.91
N LYS A 101 -9.00 -23.45 10.10
CA LYS A 101 -9.31 -24.77 9.53
C LYS A 101 -10.81 -25.03 9.72
N THR A 102 -11.56 -24.98 8.63
CA THR A 102 -13.02 -25.07 8.65
C THR A 102 -13.42 -26.49 9.01
N LYS A 103 -14.04 -26.61 10.17
CA LYS A 103 -14.85 -27.75 10.59
C LYS A 103 -15.97 -27.94 9.57
N LYS A 104 -16.10 -29.15 9.03
CA LYS A 104 -17.13 -29.61 8.09
C LYS A 104 -18.52 -29.35 8.71
N THR A 105 -19.27 -28.39 8.19
CA THR A 105 -20.70 -28.21 8.51
C THR A 105 -21.51 -27.97 7.24
N SER A 106 -22.79 -28.29 7.35
CA SER A 106 -23.69 -28.77 6.32
C SER A 106 -23.86 -27.89 5.08
N LYS A 107 -24.04 -28.63 3.98
CA LYS A 107 -24.21 -28.19 2.59
C LYS A 107 -25.61 -27.61 2.40
N THR A 108 -25.80 -26.33 2.69
CA THR A 108 -26.92 -25.57 2.15
C THR A 108 -26.46 -24.96 0.83
N THR A 109 -26.85 -25.58 -0.29
CA THR A 109 -26.59 -25.10 -1.65
C THR A 109 -27.39 -23.83 -1.91
N SER A 110 -26.92 -22.68 -1.41
CA SER A 110 -27.32 -21.40 -1.95
C SER A 110 -26.53 -21.17 -3.23
N THR A 111 -27.23 -21.07 -4.35
CA THR A 111 -26.65 -20.82 -5.67
C THR A 111 -26.11 -19.40 -5.67
N LYS A 112 -24.87 -19.21 -5.20
CA LYS A 112 -24.20 -17.91 -5.28
C LYS A 112 -24.09 -17.52 -6.76
N PRO A 113 -24.38 -16.26 -7.11
CA PRO A 113 -24.12 -15.77 -8.46
C PRO A 113 -22.65 -15.96 -8.77
N THR A 114 -22.38 -16.74 -9.83
CA THR A 114 -21.02 -17.03 -10.28
C THR A 114 -20.65 -15.97 -11.31
N PRO A 115 -19.48 -15.31 -11.18
CA PRO A 115 -19.08 -14.31 -12.16
C PRO A 115 -18.91 -14.93 -13.54
N ILE A 116 -19.16 -14.15 -14.59
CA ILE A 116 -18.89 -14.55 -15.98
C ILE A 116 -17.43 -14.97 -16.09
N ASN A 117 -17.19 -16.07 -16.81
CA ASN A 117 -15.86 -16.60 -17.08
C ASN A 117 -15.12 -15.74 -18.12
N LYS A 118 -14.83 -14.49 -17.78
CA LYS A 118 -14.12 -13.50 -18.63
C LYS A 118 -12.73 -13.20 -18.10
N GLU A 119 -11.83 -12.84 -19.02
CA GLU A 119 -10.48 -12.38 -18.70
C GLU A 119 -10.44 -10.86 -18.65
N ILE A 120 -9.79 -10.32 -17.63
CA ILE A 120 -9.58 -8.88 -17.48
C ILE A 120 -8.12 -8.60 -17.19
N VAL A 121 -7.66 -7.41 -17.58
CA VAL A 121 -6.34 -6.89 -17.24
C VAL A 121 -6.51 -5.84 -16.16
N ILE A 122 -5.75 -5.95 -15.07
CA ILE A 122 -5.78 -5.00 -13.96
C ILE A 122 -4.41 -4.35 -13.77
N GLU A 123 -4.39 -3.05 -13.46
CA GLU A 123 -3.24 -2.40 -12.85
C GLU A 123 -3.38 -2.50 -11.33
N TYR A 124 -2.46 -3.22 -10.70
CA TYR A 124 -2.55 -3.56 -9.29
C TYR A 124 -1.38 -2.96 -8.50
N SER A 125 -1.68 -2.18 -7.47
CA SER A 125 -0.71 -1.72 -6.48
C SER A 125 -0.53 -2.80 -5.41
N ASP A 126 0.68 -3.31 -5.24
CA ASP A 126 0.97 -4.24 -4.16
C ASP A 126 1.17 -3.54 -2.80
N SER A 127 1.49 -4.31 -1.76
CA SER A 127 1.71 -3.81 -0.40
C SER A 127 3.00 -2.99 -0.25
N ILE A 128 3.93 -3.07 -1.19
CA ILE A 128 5.18 -2.30 -1.22
C ILE A 128 4.96 -0.98 -2.00
N GLY A 129 3.86 -0.90 -2.75
CA GLY A 129 3.47 0.24 -3.59
C GLY A 129 3.97 0.12 -5.02
N GLU A 130 4.47 -1.05 -5.42
CA GLU A 130 4.80 -1.33 -6.81
C GLU A 130 3.51 -1.58 -7.60
N VAL A 131 3.42 -0.92 -8.75
CA VAL A 131 2.29 -1.08 -9.66
C VAL A 131 2.65 -2.12 -10.71
N THR A 132 1.80 -3.13 -10.84
CA THR A 132 2.00 -4.24 -11.78
C THR A 132 0.75 -4.46 -12.62
N THR A 133 0.92 -4.64 -13.93
CA THR A 133 -0.17 -5.02 -14.84
C THR A 133 -0.33 -6.53 -14.81
N ARG A 134 -1.56 -7.02 -14.61
CA ARG A 134 -1.84 -8.46 -14.46
C ARG A 134 -3.07 -8.85 -15.25
N LYS A 135 -2.91 -9.83 -16.14
CA LYS A 135 -4.04 -10.55 -16.74
C LYS A 135 -4.57 -11.57 -15.73
N ILE A 136 -5.87 -11.51 -15.44
CA ILE A 136 -6.53 -12.37 -14.46
C ILE A 136 -7.87 -12.90 -15.00
N ARG A 137 -8.30 -14.04 -14.47
CA ARG A 137 -9.64 -14.60 -14.68
C ARG A 137 -10.33 -14.77 -13.33
N VAL A 138 -11.40 -14.01 -13.10
CA VAL A 138 -12.09 -13.97 -11.81
C VAL A 138 -12.93 -15.23 -11.63
N LYS A 139 -12.81 -15.87 -10.47
CA LYS A 139 -13.56 -17.09 -10.11
C LYS A 139 -14.64 -16.82 -9.07
N GLU A 140 -14.34 -15.98 -8.08
CA GLU A 140 -15.29 -15.60 -7.03
C GLU A 140 -15.04 -14.15 -6.61
N ILE A 141 -16.12 -13.42 -6.33
CA ILE A 141 -16.08 -12.11 -5.70
C ILE A 141 -16.47 -12.28 -4.23
N LYS A 142 -15.61 -11.83 -3.33
CA LYS A 142 -15.89 -11.84 -1.89
C LYS A 142 -16.48 -10.52 -1.46
N TYR A 143 -17.53 -10.61 -0.65
CA TYR A 143 -18.26 -9.49 -0.10
C TYR A 143 -18.08 -9.42 1.40
N ASP A 144 -18.01 -8.21 1.93
CA ASP A 144 -18.02 -7.92 3.34
C ASP A 144 -19.30 -7.13 3.69
N LYS A 145 -19.78 -7.28 4.92
CA LYS A 145 -21.00 -6.63 5.40
C LYS A 145 -20.62 -5.33 6.10
N TYR A 146 -20.74 -4.22 5.39
CA TYR A 146 -20.48 -2.88 5.94
C TYR A 146 -21.77 -2.08 6.05
N LYS A 147 -22.13 -1.63 7.27
CA LYS A 147 -23.36 -0.83 7.52
C LYS A 147 -24.62 -1.44 6.89
N ARG A 148 -24.81 -2.75 7.02
CA ARG A 148 -25.92 -3.55 6.43
C ARG A 148 -25.92 -3.63 4.89
N LYS A 149 -24.90 -3.11 4.20
CA LYS A 149 -24.71 -3.26 2.75
C LYS A 149 -23.63 -4.30 2.46
N MET A 150 -23.84 -5.10 1.42
CA MET A 150 -22.84 -6.03 0.91
C MET A 150 -21.90 -5.28 -0.01
N VAL A 151 -20.64 -5.12 0.38
CA VAL A 151 -19.62 -4.39 -0.38
C VAL A 151 -18.57 -5.39 -0.85
N PRO A 152 -18.27 -5.47 -2.15
CA PRO A 152 -17.22 -6.34 -2.66
C PRO A 152 -15.86 -5.83 -2.17
N TYR A 153 -15.03 -6.70 -1.60
CA TYR A 153 -13.72 -6.32 -1.06
C TYR A 153 -12.55 -7.02 -1.75
N SER A 154 -12.74 -8.24 -2.27
CA SER A 154 -11.67 -8.97 -2.96
C SER A 154 -12.16 -9.87 -4.07
N LEU A 155 -11.26 -10.11 -5.03
CA LEU A 155 -11.44 -10.96 -6.19
C LEU A 155 -10.56 -12.20 -6.03
N TYR A 156 -11.16 -13.38 -5.89
CA TYR A 156 -10.44 -14.64 -5.99
C TYR A 156 -10.33 -15.03 -7.47
N SER A 157 -9.11 -15.05 -7.99
CA SER A 157 -8.87 -15.09 -9.44
C SER A 157 -7.68 -15.99 -9.78
N TYR A 158 -7.64 -16.52 -10.99
CA TYR A 158 -6.42 -17.11 -11.54
C TYR A 158 -5.55 -16.01 -12.18
N CYS A 159 -4.29 -15.92 -11.76
CA CYS A 159 -3.34 -14.95 -12.29
C CYS A 159 -2.46 -15.61 -13.37
N PHE A 160 -2.56 -15.14 -14.61
CA PHE A 160 -1.81 -15.73 -15.74
C PHE A 160 -0.31 -15.50 -15.64
N VAL A 161 0.11 -14.33 -15.13
CA VAL A 161 1.53 -13.98 -14.96
C VAL A 161 2.22 -14.93 -13.98
N LYS A 162 1.53 -15.31 -12.89
CA LYS A 162 2.06 -16.21 -11.87
C LYS A 162 1.64 -17.66 -12.05
N LYS A 163 0.80 -17.96 -13.04
CA LYS A 163 0.20 -19.28 -13.32
C LYS A 163 -0.43 -19.94 -12.08
N ALA A 164 -1.03 -19.15 -11.19
CA ALA A 164 -1.53 -19.62 -9.89
C ALA A 164 -2.77 -18.83 -9.43
N PRO A 165 -3.65 -19.43 -8.60
CA PRO A 165 -4.75 -18.73 -7.96
C PRO A 165 -4.24 -17.68 -6.96
N ARG A 166 -4.82 -16.49 -6.97
CA ARG A 166 -4.52 -15.39 -6.05
C ARG A 166 -5.77 -14.58 -5.71
N THR A 167 -5.70 -13.92 -4.57
CA THR A 167 -6.70 -12.94 -4.14
C THR A 167 -6.19 -11.54 -4.39
N PHE A 168 -7.00 -10.71 -5.05
CA PHE A 168 -6.72 -9.30 -5.30
C PHE A 168 -7.69 -8.45 -4.50
N VAL A 169 -7.19 -7.49 -3.74
CA VAL A 169 -8.03 -6.58 -2.97
C VAL A 169 -8.52 -5.46 -3.89
N ILE A 170 -9.83 -5.22 -3.94
CA ILE A 170 -10.43 -4.31 -4.93
C ILE A 170 -9.88 -2.89 -4.76
N HIS A 171 -9.66 -2.42 -3.53
CA HIS A 171 -9.10 -1.09 -3.27
C HIS A 171 -7.68 -0.87 -3.82
N ASN A 172 -6.96 -1.95 -4.15
CA ASN A 172 -5.58 -1.89 -4.68
C ASN A 172 -5.56 -1.93 -6.20
N ILE A 173 -6.71 -2.14 -6.84
CA ILE A 173 -6.84 -2.11 -8.29
C ILE A 173 -6.99 -0.64 -8.69
N ILE A 174 -6.00 -0.13 -9.43
CA ILE A 174 -5.94 1.25 -9.90
C ILE A 174 -6.84 1.44 -11.11
N SER A 175 -6.77 0.49 -12.05
CA SER A 175 -7.54 0.49 -13.28
C SER A 175 -7.79 -0.95 -13.73
N ALA A 176 -8.84 -1.16 -14.52
CA ALA A 176 -9.18 -2.45 -15.08
C ALA A 176 -9.66 -2.29 -16.53
N TYR A 177 -9.35 -3.28 -17.34
CA TYR A 177 -9.66 -3.32 -18.77
C TYR A 177 -10.16 -4.72 -19.15
N ASP A 178 -11.07 -4.79 -20.10
CA ASP A 178 -11.39 -6.06 -20.74
C ASP A 178 -10.16 -6.56 -21.53
N ALA A 179 -9.83 -7.85 -21.38
CA ALA A 179 -8.63 -8.39 -21.99
C ALA A 179 -8.71 -8.59 -23.50
N GLU A 180 -9.92 -8.66 -24.06
CA GLU A 180 -10.19 -8.84 -25.48
C GLU A 180 -10.42 -7.50 -26.17
N THR A 181 -11.29 -6.64 -25.60
CA THR A 181 -11.67 -5.38 -26.24
C THR A 181 -10.79 -4.20 -25.85
N GLY A 182 -10.09 -4.28 -24.71
CA GLY A 182 -9.34 -3.15 -24.15
C GLY A 182 -10.22 -2.06 -23.53
N GLU A 183 -11.54 -2.27 -23.44
CA GLU A 183 -12.48 -1.31 -22.86
C GLU A 183 -12.20 -1.11 -21.36
N ILE A 184 -12.31 0.13 -20.90
CA ILE A 184 -12.09 0.49 -19.49
C ILE A 184 -13.29 0.01 -18.65
N ILE A 185 -13.01 -0.77 -17.60
CA ILE A 185 -14.00 -1.27 -16.66
C ILE A 185 -14.00 -0.37 -15.41
N SER A 186 -15.05 0.42 -15.24
CA SER A 186 -15.19 1.32 -14.08
C SER A 186 -15.67 0.62 -12.80
N ASP A 187 -16.51 -0.41 -12.93
CA ASP A 187 -17.04 -1.20 -11.82
C ASP A 187 -16.87 -2.70 -12.13
N ILE A 188 -15.80 -3.28 -11.58
CA ILE A 188 -15.43 -4.68 -11.82
C ILE A 188 -16.53 -5.66 -11.34
N PRO A 189 -17.08 -5.54 -10.12
CA PRO A 189 -18.19 -6.37 -9.68
C PRO A 189 -19.40 -6.31 -10.63
N LYS A 190 -19.82 -5.11 -11.02
CA LYS A 190 -20.97 -4.95 -11.94
C LYS A 190 -20.68 -5.54 -13.31
N TYR A 191 -19.47 -5.36 -13.83
CA TYR A 191 -19.05 -5.89 -15.13
C TYR A 191 -19.07 -7.41 -15.19
N LEU A 192 -18.63 -8.08 -14.12
CA LEU A 192 -18.52 -9.54 -14.06
C LEU A 192 -19.83 -10.25 -13.73
N MET A 193 -20.88 -9.51 -13.39
CA MET A 193 -22.21 -10.04 -13.02
C MET A 193 -23.27 -9.86 -14.11
N GLN A 194 -22.88 -9.41 -15.31
CA GLN A 194 -23.78 -9.22 -16.44
C GLN A 194 -24.29 -10.54 -17.03
#